data_AF-A0A5J4PGV1-F1
#
_entry.id   AF-A0A5J4PGV1-F1
#
_cell.length_a   1.000
_cell.length_b   1.000
_cell.length_c   1.000
_cell.angle_alpha   90.00
_cell.angle_beta   90.00
_cell.angle_gamma   90.00
#
_symmetry.space_group_name_H-M   'P 1'
#
loop_
_entity.id
_entity.type
_entity.pdbx_description
1 polymer ?
#
loop_
_entity_poly.entity_id
_entity_poly.type
_entity_poly.pdbx_seq_one_letter_code
_entity_poly.pdbx_strand_id
1 'polypeptide(L)' 'MKRKSNNAFLPILFALFLSPVVVVAQENAIFRVVCWNTENLFDVRHDSLKQDEDFLPSSLRRWHYGRYKKKLAD' A
#
# COMPACT_ATOMS: atom_id res chain seq x y z
N MET A 1 26.92 -54.98 30.76
CA MET A 1 26.41 -54.82 29.38
C MET A 1 25.70 -53.47 29.28
N LYS A 2 26.32 -52.43 28.68
CA LYS A 2 25.73 -51.08 28.62
C LYS A 2 24.82 -50.96 27.39
N ARG A 3 23.51 -50.76 27.59
CA ARG A 3 22.52 -50.60 26.52
C ARG A 3 22.67 -49.20 25.92
N LYS A 4 23.01 -49.11 24.63
CA LYS A 4 23.15 -47.86 23.88
C LYS A 4 21.73 -47.30 23.64
N SER A 5 21.44 -46.10 24.14
CA SER A 5 20.16 -45.43 23.90
C SER A 5 20.15 -44.85 22.48
N ASN A 6 19.20 -45.26 21.66
CA ASN A 6 19.00 -44.69 20.32
C ASN A 6 18.11 -43.45 20.44
N ASN A 7 18.71 -42.27 20.55
CA ASN A 7 17.99 -41.01 20.66
C ASN A 7 17.67 -40.44 19.27
N ALA A 8 16.67 -41.02 18.60
CA ALA A 8 16.18 -40.55 17.30
C ALA A 8 15.29 -39.29 17.39
N PHE A 9 15.08 -38.74 18.60
CA PHE A 9 14.17 -37.62 18.84
C PHE A 9 14.61 -36.32 18.17
N LEU A 10 15.88 -35.93 18.32
CA LEU A 10 16.43 -34.73 17.68
C LEU A 10 16.40 -34.76 16.15
N PRO A 11 16.80 -35.85 15.46
CA PRO A 11 16.73 -35.86 13.99
C PRO A 11 15.30 -35.86 13.47
N ILE A 12 14.33 -36.44 14.19
CA ILE A 12 12.91 -36.35 13.83
C ILE A 12 12.40 -34.92 13.97
N LEU A 13 12.75 -34.23 15.05
CA LEU A 13 12.39 -32.83 15.25
C LEU A 13 12.98 -31.94 14.15
N PHE A 14 14.26 -32.15 13.81
CA PHE A 14 14.93 -31.42 12.73
C PHE A 14 14.29 -31.65 11.36
N ALA A 15 13.89 -32.89 11.05
CA ALA A 15 13.20 -33.24 9.82
C ALA A 15 11.81 -32.57 9.71
N LEU A 16 11.09 -32.41 10.84
CA LEU A 16 9.81 -31.72 10.88
C LEU A 16 9.95 -30.21 10.63
N PHE A 17 11.03 -29.58 11.10
CA PHE A 17 11.30 -28.15 10.86
C PHE A 17 11.75 -27.85 9.43
N LEU A 18 12.37 -28.80 8.73
CA LEU A 18 12.72 -28.70 7.31
C LEU A 18 11.56 -29.05 6.36
N SER A 19 10.38 -29.36 6.90
CA SER A 19 9.21 -29.70 6.11
C SER A 19 8.81 -28.53 5.20
N PRO A 20 8.65 -28.76 3.88
CA PRO A 20 8.25 -27.74 2.91
C PRO A 20 6.83 -27.20 3.15
N VAL A 21 6.09 -27.73 4.13
CA VAL A 21 4.79 -27.18 4.58
C VAL A 21 4.92 -25.72 5.05
N VAL A 22 6.11 -25.30 5.52
CA VAL A 22 6.35 -23.89 5.89
C VAL A 22 6.51 -22.99 4.65
N VAL A 23 6.82 -23.55 3.47
CA VAL A 23 7.07 -22.80 2.22
C VAL A 23 5.78 -22.41 1.48
N VAL A 24 4.62 -22.98 1.87
CA VAL A 24 3.33 -22.75 1.19
C VAL A 24 2.79 -21.32 1.38
N ALA A 25 3.43 -20.50 2.24
CA ALA A 25 3.04 -19.11 2.48
C ALA A 25 3.47 -18.12 1.37
N GLN A 26 4.31 -18.55 0.41
CA GLN A 26 4.74 -17.70 -0.71
C GLN A 26 3.89 -17.99 -1.95
N GLU A 27 2.60 -17.62 -1.91
CA GLU A 27 1.80 -17.56 -3.14
C GLU A 27 2.36 -16.47 -4.06
N ASN A 28 2.64 -16.80 -5.32
CA ASN A 28 3.01 -15.85 -6.39
C ASN A 28 1.79 -15.03 -6.84
N ALA A 29 1.11 -14.39 -5.89
CA ALA A 29 0.00 -13.50 -6.19
C ALA A 29 0.54 -12.19 -6.78
N ILE A 30 -0.09 -11.71 -7.84
CA ILE A 30 0.22 -10.39 -8.41
C ILE A 30 -0.21 -9.33 -7.40
N PHE A 31 0.76 -8.74 -6.70
CA PHE A 31 0.53 -7.61 -5.81
C PHE A 31 0.63 -6.30 -6.60
N ARG A 32 -0.46 -5.54 -6.65
CA ARG A 32 -0.52 -4.24 -7.34
C ARG A 32 -0.76 -3.13 -6.34
N VAL A 33 0.16 -2.16 -6.33
CA VAL A 33 -0.01 -0.89 -5.63
C VAL A 33 -0.36 0.19 -6.64
N VAL A 34 -1.36 1.01 -6.33
CA VAL A 34 -1.74 2.19 -7.10
C VAL A 34 -1.90 3.36 -6.16
N CYS A 35 -1.37 4.51 -6.56
CA CYS A 35 -1.54 5.78 -5.86
C CYS A 35 -2.55 6.62 -6.63
N TRP A 36 -3.64 7.01 -5.97
CA TRP A 36 -4.62 7.94 -6.52
C TRP A 36 -4.46 9.31 -5.87
N ASN A 37 -4.37 10.38 -6.68
CA ASN A 37 -4.41 11.74 -6.16
C ASN A 37 -5.88 12.12 -5.88
N THR A 38 -6.23 12.27 -4.60
CA THR A 38 -7.58 12.66 -4.15
C THR A 38 -7.84 14.16 -4.21
N GLU A 39 -6.81 14.96 -4.45
CA GLU A 39 -6.85 16.43 -4.41
C GLU A 39 -6.98 17.03 -5.80
N ASN A 40 -7.99 16.63 -6.56
CA ASN A 40 -8.13 17.10 -7.93
C ASN A 40 -9.27 18.12 -8.12
N LEU A 41 -10.04 18.41 -7.06
CA LEU A 41 -11.14 19.35 -7.07
C LEU A 41 -10.91 20.43 -5.99
N PHE A 42 -10.48 21.61 -6.44
CA PHE A 42 -10.20 22.74 -5.57
C PHE A 42 -11.38 23.72 -5.51
N ASP A 43 -11.53 24.39 -4.38
CA ASP A 43 -12.42 25.54 -4.26
C ASP A 43 -11.84 26.74 -5.04
N VAL A 44 -12.70 27.63 -5.52
CA VAL A 44 -12.26 28.86 -6.23
C VAL A 44 -12.09 30.05 -5.29
N ARG A 45 -12.32 29.82 -3.99
CA ARG A 45 -12.22 30.81 -2.93
C ARG A 45 -11.17 30.33 -1.94
N HIS A 46 -10.28 31.23 -1.57
CA HIS A 46 -9.22 30.97 -0.60
C HIS A 46 -9.83 30.64 0.77
N ASP A 47 -9.37 29.54 1.35
CA ASP A 47 -9.63 29.14 2.73
C ASP A 47 -8.31 29.19 3.52
N SER A 48 -8.22 30.07 4.52
CA SER A 48 -6.99 30.28 5.29
C SER A 48 -6.54 29.07 6.12
N LEU A 49 -7.38 28.04 6.25
CA LEU A 49 -7.02 26.78 6.89
C LEU A 49 -6.46 25.74 5.90
N LYS A 50 -6.40 26.07 4.60
CA LYS A 50 -5.92 25.21 3.52
C LYS A 50 -4.76 25.87 2.79
N GLN A 51 -3.86 25.05 2.24
CA GLN A 51 -2.77 25.51 1.39
C GLN A 51 -3.21 25.51 -0.09
N ASP A 52 -4.18 26.37 -0.42
CA ASP A 52 -4.90 26.38 -1.70
C ASP A 52 -4.53 27.56 -2.63
N GLU A 53 -3.55 28.38 -2.25
CA GLU A 53 -3.19 29.63 -2.92
C GLU A 53 -2.76 29.39 -4.37
N ASP A 54 -2.10 28.26 -4.61
CA ASP A 54 -1.69 27.80 -5.94
C ASP A 54 -2.88 27.50 -6.86
N PHE A 55 -4.08 27.29 -6.33
CA PHE A 55 -5.30 26.92 -7.04
C PHE A 55 -6.40 27.98 -6.94
N LEU A 56 -6.01 29.25 -6.83
CA LEU A 56 -6.94 30.37 -6.95
C LEU A 56 -7.13 30.83 -8.40
N PRO A 57 -8.19 31.58 -8.73
CA PRO A 57 -8.38 32.11 -10.07
C PRO A 57 -7.25 33.06 -10.52
N SER A 58 -6.65 33.78 -9.56
CA SER A 58 -5.55 34.72 -9.75
C SER A 58 -4.15 34.08 -9.68
N SER A 59 -4.05 32.81 -9.26
CA SER A 59 -2.78 32.13 -9.07
C SER A 59 -2.15 31.67 -10.39
N LEU A 60 -0.96 31.06 -10.30
CA LEU A 60 -0.29 30.46 -11.47
C LEU A 60 -1.15 29.36 -12.14
N ARG A 61 -1.80 28.50 -11.36
CA ARG A 61 -2.61 27.39 -11.92
C ARG A 61 -3.97 27.88 -12.45
N ARG A 62 -4.38 29.10 -12.10
CA ARG A 62 -5.60 29.77 -12.58
C ARG A 62 -6.80 28.84 -12.52
N TRP A 63 -7.04 28.27 -11.35
CA TRP A 63 -8.17 27.40 -11.13
C TRP A 63 -9.41 28.27 -10.86
N HIS A 64 -10.39 28.19 -11.76
CA HIS A 64 -11.56 29.06 -11.76
C HIS A 64 -12.83 28.23 -11.97
N TYR A 65 -13.99 28.84 -11.72
CA TYR A 65 -15.27 28.12 -11.68
C TYR A 65 -15.58 27.33 -12.96
N GLY A 66 -15.15 27.83 -14.13
CA GLY A 66 -15.22 27.09 -15.38
C GLY A 66 -14.46 25.74 -15.37
N ARG A 67 -13.24 25.68 -14.83
CA ARG A 67 -12.48 24.43 -14.70
C ARG A 67 -13.09 23.48 -13.68
N TYR A 68 -13.59 24.03 -12.57
CA TYR A 68 -14.33 23.28 -11.57
C TYR A 68 -15.54 22.56 -12.20
N LYS A 69 -16.39 23.29 -12.93
CA LYS A 69 -17.54 22.71 -13.62
C LYS A 69 -17.16 21.69 -14.68
N LYS A 70 -16.11 21.96 -15.47
CA LYS A 70 -15.61 21.01 -16.46
C LYS A 70 -15.23 19.69 -15.79
N LYS A 71 -14.51 19.76 -14.67
CA LYS A 71 -14.05 18.57 -13.95
C LYS A 71 -15.14 17.78 -13.25
N LEU A 72 -16.22 18.43 -12.85
CA LEU A 72 -17.42 17.73 -12.37
C LEU A 72 -18.18 17.00 -13.49
N ALA A 73 -17.95 17.40 -14.75
CA ALA A 73 -18.57 16.78 -15.92
C ALA A 73 -17.67 15.73 -16.60
N ASP A 74 -16.40 15.65 -16.22
CA ASP A 74 -15.42 14.65 -16.65
C ASP A 74 -15.52 13.38 -15.78
#